data_AF-A0A382QWK6-F1
#
_entry.id   AF-A0A382QWK6-F1
#
_cell.length_a   1.000
_cell.length_b   1.000
_cell.length_c   1.000
_cell.angle_alpha   90.00
_cell.angle_beta   90.00
_cell.angle_gamma   90.00
#
_symmetry.space_group_name_H-M   'P 1'
#
loop_
_entity.id
_entity.type
_entity.pdbx_description
1 polymer ?
#
loop_
_entity_poly.entity_id
_entity_poly.type
_entity_poly.pdbx_seq_one_letter_code
_entity_poly.pdbx_strand_id
1 'polypeptide(L)'
;MVDNQVVRITFGLAIGILVAFFSYQWITDSSRRVERRLEESVVIEVRTMLTETLMLNGLEIVDPLQPNRKAGKVYIYRTESGWQVSGYYRRQEKDPWHPFLMDLDSAVTMTNLRVDDPEMVKRADADASLEVLL
;
A
#
# COMPACT_ATOMS: atom_id res chain seq x y z
N MET A 1 38.87 -45.10 -4.36
CA MET A 1 37.41 -45.28 -4.53
C MET A 1 36.75 -44.55 -3.37
N VAL A 2 36.02 -43.46 -3.62
CA VAL A 2 35.35 -42.72 -2.53
C VAL A 2 34.09 -43.48 -2.17
N ASP A 3 33.86 -43.69 -0.88
CA ASP A 3 32.68 -44.39 -0.38
C ASP A 3 31.42 -43.53 -0.61
N ASN A 4 30.47 -44.08 -1.38
CA ASN A 4 29.20 -43.43 -1.68
C ASN A 4 28.40 -43.07 -0.41
N GLN A 5 28.58 -43.81 0.68
CA GLN A 5 27.93 -43.51 1.95
C GLN A 5 28.44 -42.19 2.54
N VAL A 6 29.75 -41.95 2.48
CA VAL A 6 30.38 -40.71 2.95
C VAL A 6 29.93 -39.53 2.09
N VAL A 7 29.88 -39.70 0.76
CA VAL A 7 29.42 -38.64 -0.16
C VAL A 7 27.99 -38.20 0.15
N ARG A 8 27.07 -39.16 0.39
CA ARG A 8 25.67 -38.85 0.73
C ARG A 8 25.53 -38.10 2.04
N ILE A 9 26.28 -38.50 3.07
CA ILE A 9 26.25 -37.83 4.39
C ILE A 9 26.78 -36.40 4.26
N THR A 10 27.90 -36.22 3.57
CA THR A 10 28.53 -34.90 3.39
C THR A 10 27.62 -33.96 2.60
N PHE A 11 26.97 -34.48 1.55
CA PHE A 11 26.01 -33.71 0.76
C PHE A 11 24.77 -33.32 1.57
N GLY A 12 24.22 -34.25 2.35
CA GLY A 12 23.06 -33.98 3.23
C GLY A 12 23.38 -32.90 4.27
N LEU A 13 24.56 -32.97 4.89
CA LEU A 13 25.03 -31.93 5.81
C LEU A 13 25.20 -30.58 5.13
N ALA A 14 25.82 -30.56 3.95
CA ALA A 14 26.03 -29.33 3.19
C ALA A 14 24.70 -28.65 2.83
N ILE A 15 23.72 -29.41 2.31
CA ILE A 15 22.37 -28.87 2.02
C ILE A 15 21.67 -28.43 3.30
N GLY A 16 21.73 -29.22 4.37
CA GLY A 16 21.11 -28.87 5.65
C GLY A 16 21.61 -27.53 6.20
N ILE A 17 22.92 -27.30 6.15
CA ILE A 17 23.54 -26.03 6.54
C ILE A 17 23.07 -24.90 5.63
N LEU A 18 23.03 -25.13 4.31
CA LEU A 18 22.62 -24.12 3.33
C LEU A 18 21.15 -23.69 3.55
N VAL A 19 20.25 -24.64 3.73
CA VAL A 19 18.83 -24.39 4.04
C VAL A 19 18.67 -23.66 5.36
N ALA A 20 19.40 -24.08 6.40
CA ALA A 20 19.36 -23.42 7.70
C ALA A 20 19.84 -21.96 7.62
N PHE A 21 20.93 -21.71 6.88
CA PHE A 21 21.47 -20.37 6.66
C PHE A 21 20.48 -19.45 5.94
N PHE A 22 19.92 -19.90 4.81
CA PHE A 22 18.94 -19.10 4.06
C PHE A 22 17.63 -18.89 4.84
N SER A 23 17.18 -19.89 5.60
CA SER A 23 16.00 -19.75 6.46
C SER A 23 16.24 -18.73 7.57
N TYR A 24 17.43 -18.76 8.20
CA TYR A 24 17.82 -17.78 9.20
C TYR A 24 17.86 -16.36 8.62
N GLN A 25 18.48 -16.19 7.44
CA GLN A 25 18.52 -14.90 6.76
C GLN A 25 17.11 -14.38 6.43
N TRP A 26 16.22 -15.25 5.95
CA TRP A 26 14.84 -14.88 5.64
C TRP A 26 14.03 -14.46 6.88
N ILE A 27 14.18 -15.16 8.00
CA ILE A 27 13.47 -14.83 9.26
C ILE A 27 14.01 -13.55 9.90
N THR A 28 15.31 -13.31 9.79
CA THR A 28 15.98 -12.15 10.40
C THR A 28 15.94 -10.91 9.50
N ASP A 29 15.51 -11.04 8.25
CA ASP A 29 15.31 -9.91 7.34
C ASP A 29 14.21 -8.98 7.87
N SER A 30 14.65 -7.90 8.51
CA SER A 30 13.77 -6.87 9.06
C SER A 30 13.27 -5.89 8.00
N SER A 31 13.81 -5.92 6.77
CA SER A 31 13.47 -4.96 5.70
C SER A 31 11.98 -4.91 5.42
N ARG A 32 11.32 -6.07 5.33
CA ARG A 32 9.87 -6.18 5.12
C ARG A 32 9.04 -5.52 6.22
N ARG A 33 9.49 -5.63 7.47
CA ARG A 33 8.79 -5.01 8.61
C ARG A 33 8.95 -3.49 8.58
N VAL A 34 10.13 -3.01 8.18
CA VAL A 34 10.41 -1.58 8.03
C VAL A 34 9.58 -1.01 6.88
N GLU A 35 9.57 -1.67 5.73
CA GLU A 35 8.77 -1.29 4.57
C GLU A 35 7.29 -1.26 4.90
N ARG A 36 6.78 -2.30 5.58
CA ARG A 36 5.38 -2.34 6.00
C ARG A 36 5.00 -1.20 6.93
N ARG A 37 5.87 -0.80 7.86
CA ARG A 37 5.64 0.36 8.73
C ARG A 37 5.58 1.66 7.93
N LEU A 38 6.41 1.80 6.90
CA LEU A 38 6.38 2.96 6.02
C LEU A 38 5.08 3.01 5.21
N GLU A 39 4.66 1.89 4.62
CA GLU A 39 3.35 1.79 3.96
C GLU A 39 2.21 2.17 4.90
N GLU A 40 2.24 1.65 6.14
CA GLU A 40 1.25 1.97 7.16
C GLU A 40 1.20 3.46 7.49
N SER A 41 2.35 4.11 7.69
CA SER A 41 2.39 5.55 7.92
C SER A 41 1.85 6.34 6.73
N VAL A 42 2.19 5.94 5.51
CA VAL A 42 1.75 6.62 4.28
C VAL A 42 0.23 6.52 4.14
N VAL A 43 -0.36 5.32 4.33
CA VAL A 43 -1.82 5.15 4.21
C VAL A 43 -2.57 5.94 5.29
N ILE A 44 -2.03 6.01 6.51
CA ILE A 44 -2.64 6.83 7.57
C ILE A 44 -2.66 8.31 7.17
N GLU A 45 -1.56 8.82 6.60
CA GLU A 45 -1.47 10.21 6.15
C GLU A 45 -2.45 10.49 5.01
N VAL A 46 -2.59 9.56 4.06
CA VAL A 46 -3.55 9.64 2.96
C VAL A 46 -4.99 9.80 3.46
N ARG A 47 -5.38 9.13 4.54
CA ARG A 47 -6.73 9.30 5.12
C ARG A 47 -6.98 10.74 5.53
N THR A 48 -6.02 11.35 6.21
CA THR A 48 -6.08 12.74 6.66
C THR A 48 -6.18 13.67 5.47
N MET A 49 -5.24 13.55 4.52
CA MET A 49 -5.21 14.38 3.30
C MET A 49 -6.49 14.26 2.48
N LEU A 50 -7.05 13.04 2.36
CA LEU A 50 -8.29 12.81 1.65
C LEU A 50 -9.45 13.55 2.31
N THR A 51 -9.60 13.43 3.63
CA THR A 51 -10.68 14.13 4.36
C THR A 51 -10.55 15.66 4.29
N GLU A 52 -9.32 16.18 4.34
CA GLU A 52 -9.04 17.61 4.27
C GLU A 52 -9.29 18.17 2.86
N THR A 53 -8.76 17.51 1.84
CA THR A 53 -8.91 17.92 0.43
C THR A 53 -10.38 17.87 0.01
N LEU A 54 -11.07 16.80 0.37
CA LEU A 54 -12.50 16.67 0.09
C LEU A 54 -13.37 17.48 1.04
N MET A 55 -12.82 18.09 2.11
CA MET A 55 -13.55 18.73 3.23
C MET A 55 -14.80 17.97 3.66
N LEU A 56 -14.69 16.65 3.75
CA LEU A 56 -15.77 15.75 4.15
C LEU A 56 -15.43 15.13 5.50
N ASN A 57 -16.40 15.17 6.42
CA ASN A 57 -16.28 14.54 7.72
C ASN A 57 -17.01 13.20 7.73
N GLY A 58 -16.48 12.24 8.50
CA GLY A 58 -17.13 10.95 8.69
C GLY A 58 -17.09 10.03 7.47
N LEU A 59 -16.12 10.22 6.57
CA LEU A 59 -15.91 9.31 5.45
C LEU A 59 -15.63 7.89 5.95
N GLU A 60 -16.32 6.93 5.36
CA GLU A 60 -15.88 5.54 5.42
C GLU A 60 -14.87 5.31 4.32
N ILE A 61 -13.69 4.79 4.66
CA ILE A 61 -12.57 4.60 3.74
C ILE A 61 -12.20 3.12 3.71
N VAL A 62 -12.03 2.57 2.50
CA VAL A 62 -11.41 1.26 2.26
C VAL A 62 -10.07 1.48 1.61
N ASP A 63 -9.00 1.05 2.27
CA ASP A 63 -7.62 1.26 1.85
C ASP A 63 -6.75 0.01 2.04
N PRO A 64 -5.45 0.03 1.65
CA PRO A 64 -4.58 -1.14 1.71
C PRO A 64 -4.36 -1.72 3.12
N LEU A 65 -4.64 -0.97 4.19
CA LEU A 65 -4.49 -1.46 5.56
C LEU A 65 -5.71 -2.24 6.03
N GLN A 66 -6.86 -2.10 5.37
CA GLN A 66 -8.07 -2.79 5.77
C GLN A 66 -8.02 -4.29 5.36
N PRO A 67 -8.06 -5.22 6.34
CA PRO A 67 -7.95 -6.65 6.06
C PRO A 67 -9.22 -7.23 5.41
N ASN A 68 -10.39 -6.69 5.76
CA ASN A 68 -11.66 -7.09 5.17
C ASN A 68 -12.22 -5.96 4.30
N ARG A 69 -11.89 -6.03 3.02
CA ARG A 69 -12.22 -4.99 2.03
C ARG A 69 -13.67 -5.15 1.59
N LYS A 70 -14.49 -4.14 1.87
CA LYS A 70 -15.89 -4.08 1.41
C LYS A 70 -16.01 -3.53 -0.02
N ALA A 71 -14.96 -2.93 -0.54
CA ALA A 71 -14.93 -2.28 -1.85
C ALA A 71 -13.65 -2.63 -2.62
N GLY A 72 -13.84 -3.13 -3.85
CA GLY A 72 -12.83 -3.24 -4.91
C GLY A 72 -11.45 -3.79 -4.52
N LYS A 73 -10.47 -3.51 -5.39
CA LYS A 73 -9.04 -3.75 -5.11
C LYS A 73 -8.37 -2.43 -4.80
N VAL A 74 -7.51 -2.44 -3.78
CA VAL A 74 -6.78 -1.26 -3.31
C VAL A 74 -5.29 -1.59 -3.21
N TYR A 75 -4.46 -0.59 -3.49
CA TYR A 75 -3.03 -0.73 -3.65
C TYR A 75 -2.30 0.42 -2.98
N ILE A 76 -1.12 0.11 -2.44
CA ILE A 76 -0.09 1.08 -2.12
C ILE A 76 1.15 0.65 -2.88
N TYR A 77 1.83 1.58 -3.52
CA TYR A 77 3.08 1.29 -4.18
C TYR A 77 4.03 2.48 -4.10
N ARG A 78 5.31 2.15 -4.06
CA ARG A 78 6.39 3.13 -4.12
C ARG A 78 6.69 3.46 -5.57
N THR A 79 6.86 4.74 -5.88
CA THR A 79 7.26 5.24 -7.20
C THR A 79 8.68 5.81 -7.14
N GLU A 80 9.21 6.22 -8.29
CA GLU A 80 10.48 6.95 -8.35
C GLU A 80 10.39 8.31 -7.65
N SER A 81 9.21 8.95 -7.67
CA SER A 81 8.96 10.30 -7.15
C SER A 81 8.33 10.33 -5.75
N GLY A 82 7.91 9.18 -5.20
CA GLY A 82 7.25 9.11 -3.90
C GLY A 82 6.38 7.86 -3.75
N TRP A 83 5.07 8.06 -3.55
CA TRP A 83 4.10 7.00 -3.33
C TRP A 83 2.84 7.22 -4.15
N GLN A 84 2.15 6.13 -4.47
CA GLN A 84 0.78 6.21 -4.93
C GLN A 84 -0.09 5.26 -4.11
N VAL A 85 -1.24 5.76 -3.69
CA VAL A 85 -2.20 5.03 -2.86
C VAL A 85 -3.57 5.09 -3.50
N SER A 86 -4.15 3.91 -3.72
CA SER A 86 -5.52 3.78 -4.20
C SER A 86 -6.43 3.32 -3.07
N GLY A 87 -7.68 3.75 -3.13
CA GLY A 87 -8.68 3.37 -2.16
C GLY A 87 -10.09 3.65 -2.66
N TYR A 88 -11.05 3.46 -1.77
CA TYR A 88 -12.43 3.88 -1.97
C TYR A 88 -12.88 4.67 -0.75
N TYR A 89 -13.74 5.66 -0.97
CA TYR A 89 -14.45 6.34 0.10
C TYR A 89 -15.96 6.36 -0.16
N ARG A 90 -16.74 6.56 0.90
CA ARG A 90 -18.16 6.90 0.81
C ARG A 90 -18.54 7.82 1.96
N ARG A 91 -19.53 8.69 1.74
CA ARG A 91 -20.01 9.65 2.74
C ARG A 91 -20.95 9.04 3.76
N GLN A 92 -21.73 8.03 3.35
CA GLN A 92 -22.74 7.37 4.18
C GLN A 92 -23.04 5.98 3.64
N GLU A 93 -23.75 5.15 4.40
CA GLU A 93 -23.97 3.75 4.03
C GLU A 93 -24.71 3.55 2.70
N LYS A 94 -25.59 4.47 2.33
CA LYS A 94 -26.36 4.46 1.08
C LYS A 94 -25.60 5.04 -0.13
N ASP A 95 -24.49 5.71 0.12
CA ASP A 95 -23.64 6.30 -0.91
C ASP A 95 -22.80 5.18 -1.56
N PRO A 96 -22.70 5.14 -2.91
CA PRO A 96 -21.79 4.22 -3.55
C PRO A 96 -20.35 4.46 -3.12
N TRP A 97 -19.50 3.45 -3.33
CA TRP A 97 -18.07 3.59 -3.11
C TRP A 97 -17.43 4.34 -4.28
N HIS A 98 -16.78 5.44 -3.97
CA HIS A 98 -16.03 6.27 -4.92
C HIS A 98 -14.56 5.90 -4.89
N PRO A 99 -13.98 5.39 -5.99
CA PRO A 99 -12.56 5.12 -6.05
C PRO A 99 -11.78 6.44 -6.03
N PHE A 100 -10.62 6.40 -5.38
CA PHE A 100 -9.65 7.47 -5.43
C PHE A 100 -8.25 6.92 -5.70
N LEU A 101 -7.40 7.79 -6.22
CA LEU A 101 -5.99 7.55 -6.45
C LEU A 101 -5.21 8.80 -6.06
N MET A 102 -4.38 8.69 -5.04
CA MET A 102 -3.57 9.79 -4.51
C MET A 102 -2.10 9.57 -4.86
N ASP A 103 -1.50 10.58 -5.49
CA ASP A 103 -0.08 10.66 -5.77
C ASP A 103 0.61 11.54 -4.72
N LEU A 104 1.65 11.00 -4.12
CA LEU A 104 2.45 11.63 -3.08
C LEU A 104 3.90 11.77 -3.54
N ASP A 105 4.55 12.86 -3.15
CA ASP A 105 5.98 13.02 -3.35
C ASP A 105 6.81 12.23 -2.31
N SER A 106 8.14 12.36 -2.41
CA SER A 106 9.09 11.71 -1.48
C SER A 106 8.96 12.16 -0.02
N ALA A 107 8.36 13.33 0.22
CA ALA A 107 8.09 13.87 1.55
C ALA A 107 6.69 13.47 2.06
N VAL A 108 5.98 12.59 1.33
CA VAL A 108 4.61 12.18 1.65
C VAL A 108 3.66 13.37 1.62
N THR A 109 3.89 14.31 0.70
CA THR A 109 2.97 15.44 0.44
C THR A 109 2.12 15.12 -0.78
N MET A 110 0.82 15.40 -0.72
CA MET A 110 -0.10 15.20 -1.83
C MET A 110 0.27 16.09 -3.01
N THR A 111 0.46 15.48 -4.17
CA THR A 111 0.73 16.15 -5.45
C THR A 111 -0.49 16.15 -6.36
N ASN A 112 -1.26 15.06 -6.35
CA ASN A 112 -2.50 14.93 -7.10
C ASN A 112 -3.44 13.97 -6.37
N LEU A 113 -4.73 14.27 -6.39
CA LEU A 113 -5.81 13.40 -5.97
C LEU A 113 -6.79 13.24 -7.13
N ARG A 114 -6.91 12.02 -7.65
CA ARG A 114 -7.91 11.64 -8.65
C ARG A 114 -9.08 10.93 -7.98
N VAL A 115 -10.30 11.35 -8.25
CA VAL A 115 -11.52 10.73 -7.73
C VAL A 115 -12.53 10.48 -8.84
N ASP A 116 -13.29 9.40 -8.73
CA ASP A 116 -14.49 9.17 -9.55
C ASP A 116 -15.73 9.49 -8.69
N ASP A 117 -16.02 10.78 -8.60
CA ASP A 117 -17.13 11.31 -7.84
C ASP A 117 -17.69 12.59 -8.50
N PRO A 118 -18.85 12.51 -9.16
CA PRO A 118 -19.47 13.66 -9.82
C PRO A 118 -19.75 14.84 -8.87
N GLU A 119 -19.90 14.61 -7.57
CA GLU A 119 -20.12 15.68 -6.61
C GLU A 119 -18.87 16.54 -6.36
N MET A 120 -17.68 16.03 -6.69
CA MET A 120 -16.41 16.70 -6.48
C MET A 120 -16.02 17.65 -7.62
N VAL A 121 -16.77 17.69 -8.72
CA VAL A 121 -16.46 18.54 -9.90
C VAL A 121 -16.29 20.01 -9.51
N LYS A 122 -17.23 20.57 -8.75
CA LYS A 122 -17.15 21.97 -8.30
C LYS A 122 -15.94 22.26 -7.42
N ARG A 123 -15.45 21.24 -6.71
CA ARG A 123 -14.27 21.36 -5.86
C ARG A 123 -12.99 21.25 -6.66
N ALA A 124 -12.94 20.36 -7.64
CA ALA A 124 -11.83 20.27 -8.59
C ALA A 124 -11.63 21.58 -9.36
N ASP A 125 -12.71 22.30 -9.67
CA ASP A 125 -12.61 23.64 -10.27
C ASP A 125 -11.92 24.68 -9.36
N ALA A 126 -11.99 24.47 -8.03
CA ALA A 126 -11.40 25.37 -7.03
C ALA A 126 -10.02 24.91 -6.52
N ASP A 127 -9.67 23.64 -6.72
CA ASP A 127 -8.44 23.02 -6.24
C ASP A 127 -7.74 22.28 -7.39
N ALA A 128 -6.64 22.86 -7.87
CA ALA A 128 -5.87 22.30 -8.98
C ALA A 128 -5.18 20.97 -8.66
N SER A 129 -5.12 20.57 -7.38
CA SER A 129 -4.59 19.27 -6.97
C SER A 129 -5.63 18.15 -6.99
N LEU A 130 -6.91 18.47 -7.21
CA LEU A 130 -8.01 17.53 -7.29
C LEU A 130 -8.48 17.38 -8.74
N GLU A 131 -8.49 16.15 -9.23
CA GLU A 131 -8.96 15.79 -10.57
C GLU A 131 -10.15 14.82 -10.46
N VAL A 132 -11.22 15.08 -11.22
CA VAL A 132 -12.40 14.21 -11.26
C VAL A 132 -12.41 13.42 -12.57
N LEU A 133 -12.41 12.10 -12.46
CA LEU A 133 -12.56 11.17 -13.58
C LEU A 133 -14.05 10.85 -13.72
N LEU A 134 -14.67 11.23 -14.84
CA LEU A 134 -16.09 11.00 -15.15
C LEU A 134 -16.27 9.82 -16.12
#